data_AF-A0A7X9G8L1-F1
#
_entry.id   AF-A0A7X9G8L1-F1
#
_cell.length_a   1.000
_cell.length_b   1.000
_cell.length_c   1.000
_cell.angle_alpha   90.00
_cell.angle_beta   90.00
_cell.angle_gamma   90.00
#
_symmetry.space_group_name_H-M   'P 1'
#
loop_
_entity.id
_entity.type
_entity.pdbx_description
1 polymer ?
#
loop_
_entity_poly.entity_id
_entity_poly.type
_entity_poly.pdbx_seq_one_letter_code
_entity_poly.pdbx_strand_id
1 'polypeptide(L)'
;MQSFQDRNGKTWTLDLNIATWRRVKAETGIDLADVMTEREGQSDLQRLTDPIKLMEVIYILCVPAAYRATITGEVLMAAMDMETVEKASDALLDEIVNFCRPAVKTILTKLLKLSRNYAAEKQKQMNRMLEDDTMEQALKQAWNTSSPSSPE
;
A
#
# COMPACT_ATOMS: atom_id res chain seq x y z
N MET A 1 7.91 -11.94 -9.46
CA MET A 1 8.75 -10.76 -9.22
C MET A 1 8.03 -9.54 -9.75
N GLN A 2 7.23 -8.94 -8.88
CA GLN A 2 6.64 -7.63 -9.06
C GLN A 2 7.69 -6.55 -8.84
N SER A 3 7.40 -5.35 -9.35
CA SER A 3 8.27 -4.18 -9.19
C SER A 3 7.46 -2.91 -9.16
N PHE A 4 8.03 -1.87 -8.58
CA PHE A 4 7.47 -0.52 -8.58
C PHE A 4 8.59 0.50 -8.85
N GLN A 5 8.23 1.73 -9.18
CA GLN A 5 9.18 2.84 -9.34
C GLN A 5 9.05 3.80 -8.18
N ASP A 6 10.18 4.33 -7.72
CA ASP A 6 10.21 5.42 -6.76
C ASP A 6 9.99 6.80 -7.40
N ARG A 7 9.92 7.86 -6.58
CA ARG A 7 9.68 9.23 -7.06
C ARG A 7 10.75 9.76 -8.01
N ASN A 8 11.93 9.13 -8.03
CA ASN A 8 13.04 9.48 -8.91
C ASN A 8 13.06 8.60 -10.17
N GLY A 9 12.05 7.74 -10.37
CA GLY A 9 11.94 6.82 -11.51
C GLY A 9 12.82 5.58 -11.39
N LYS A 10 13.47 5.33 -10.25
CA LYS A 10 14.26 4.11 -10.06
C LYS A 10 13.34 2.93 -9.79
N THR A 11 13.55 1.83 -10.52
CA THR A 11 12.78 0.60 -10.37
C THR A 11 13.34 -0.26 -9.22
N TRP A 12 12.44 -0.71 -8.35
CA TRP A 12 12.70 -1.64 -7.27
C TRP A 12 11.93 -2.96 -7.53
N THR A 13 12.65 -4.07 -7.54
CA THR A 13 12.07 -5.40 -7.82
C THR A 13 11.99 -6.22 -6.54
N LEU A 14 10.84 -6.84 -6.29
CA LEU A 14 10.60 -7.69 -5.13
C LEU A 14 11.07 -9.11 -5.41
N ASP A 15 11.92 -9.64 -4.52
CA ASP A 15 12.32 -11.05 -4.48
C ASP A 15 11.69 -11.74 -3.28
N LEU A 16 10.52 -12.36 -3.51
CA LEU A 16 9.85 -13.17 -2.50
C LEU A 16 10.13 -14.66 -2.71
N ASN A 17 10.87 -15.23 -1.78
CA ASN A 17 11.16 -16.66 -1.68
C ASN A 17 11.20 -17.09 -0.21
N ILE A 18 11.40 -18.37 0.07
CA ILE A 18 11.42 -18.90 1.44
C ILE A 18 12.48 -18.20 2.31
N ALA A 19 13.65 -17.86 1.74
CA ALA A 19 14.73 -17.23 2.49
C ALA A 19 14.43 -15.75 2.80
N THR A 20 13.88 -14.99 1.85
CA THR A 20 13.50 -13.60 2.07
C THR A 20 12.28 -13.48 2.97
N TRP A 21 11.28 -14.37 2.85
CA TRP A 21 10.15 -14.44 3.77
C TRP A 21 10.58 -14.72 5.21
N ARG A 22 11.45 -15.72 5.44
CA ARG A 22 12.01 -15.97 6.78
C ARG A 22 12.69 -14.72 7.36
N ARG A 23 13.38 -13.96 6.51
CA ARG A 23 14.07 -12.73 6.92
C ARG A 23 13.09 -11.60 7.25
N VAL A 24 12.04 -11.41 6.44
CA VAL A 24 10.95 -10.46 6.74
C VAL A 24 10.40 -10.74 8.13
N LYS A 25 10.03 -12.00 8.40
CA LYS A 25 9.49 -12.40 9.70
C LYS A 25 10.47 -12.13 10.85
N ALA A 26 11.75 -12.43 10.65
CA ALA A 26 12.77 -12.25 11.68
C ALA A 26 13.09 -10.78 11.99
N GLU A 27 13.08 -9.90 10.99
CA GLU A 27 13.54 -8.50 11.13
C GLU A 27 12.39 -7.53 11.42
N THR A 28 11.18 -7.77 10.91
CA THR A 28 10.04 -6.84 11.09
C THR A 28 8.95 -7.40 12.00
N GLY A 29 9.00 -8.71 12.29
CA GLY A 29 7.95 -9.43 12.98
C GLY A 29 6.67 -9.60 12.17
N ILE A 30 6.69 -9.34 10.85
CA ILE A 30 5.55 -9.55 9.95
C ILE A 30 5.64 -10.94 9.33
N ASP A 31 4.60 -11.75 9.49
CA ASP A 31 4.42 -12.99 8.77
C ASP A 31 3.53 -12.79 7.53
N LEU A 32 4.13 -12.89 6.34
CA LEU A 32 3.42 -12.77 5.07
C LEU A 32 2.35 -13.87 4.86
N ALA A 33 2.40 -14.99 5.61
CA ALA A 33 1.29 -15.94 5.63
C ALA A 33 0.06 -15.40 6.37
N ASP A 34 0.24 -14.67 7.46
CA ASP A 34 -0.85 -14.10 8.26
C ASP A 34 -1.46 -12.84 7.61
N VAL A 35 -0.77 -12.26 6.62
CA VAL A 35 -1.35 -11.29 5.68
C VAL A 35 -2.40 -11.95 4.77
N MET A 36 -2.24 -13.24 4.45
CA MET A 36 -3.15 -13.97 3.54
C MET A 36 -4.24 -14.74 4.26
N THR A 37 -4.00 -15.12 5.51
CA THR A 37 -4.95 -15.86 6.33
C THR A 37 -5.12 -15.15 7.65
N GLU A 38 -6.32 -14.60 7.92
CA GLU A 38 -6.66 -14.14 9.26
C GLU A 38 -6.58 -15.33 10.23
N ARG A 39 -5.72 -15.20 11.25
CA ARG A 39 -5.71 -16.10 12.41
C ARG A 39 -6.24 -15.32 13.59
N GLU A 40 -7.28 -15.84 14.23
CA GLU A 40 -7.71 -15.41 15.57
C GLU A 40 -7.97 -13.89 15.72
N GLY A 41 -8.42 -13.22 14.65
CA GLY A 41 -8.76 -11.79 14.69
C GLY A 41 -7.57 -10.82 14.67
N GLN A 42 -6.34 -11.32 14.47
CA GLN A 42 -5.16 -10.49 14.24
C GLN A 42 -4.56 -10.85 12.88
N SER A 43 -4.59 -9.90 11.94
CA SER A 43 -3.88 -10.02 10.66
C SER A 43 -2.75 -9.01 10.61
N ASP A 44 -1.58 -9.46 10.16
CA ASP A 44 -0.46 -8.58 9.87
C ASP A 44 -0.75 -7.60 8.72
N LEU A 45 -1.84 -7.82 7.97
CA LEU A 45 -2.35 -6.85 6.99
C LEU A 45 -2.61 -5.48 7.62
N GLN A 46 -3.15 -5.44 8.85
CA GLN A 46 -3.39 -4.17 9.55
C GLN A 46 -2.07 -3.46 9.89
N ARG A 47 -1.01 -4.21 10.21
CA ARG A 47 0.31 -3.61 10.49
C ARG A 47 0.95 -3.06 9.24
N LEU A 48 0.63 -3.61 8.07
CA LEU A 48 1.10 -3.09 6.78
C LEU A 48 0.35 -1.84 6.30
N THR A 49 -0.69 -1.39 7.00
CA THR A 49 -1.27 -0.05 6.74
C THR A 49 -0.39 1.08 7.25
N ASP A 50 0.54 0.78 8.17
CA ASP A 50 1.61 1.72 8.53
C ASP A 50 2.63 1.76 7.39
N PRO A 51 2.81 2.91 6.72
CA PRO A 51 3.75 3.05 5.60
C PRO A 51 5.19 2.74 6.00
N ILE A 52 5.59 2.98 7.26
CA ILE A 52 6.94 2.67 7.73
C ILE A 52 7.13 1.16 7.78
N LYS A 53 6.19 0.44 8.40
CA LYS A 53 6.23 -1.03 8.47
C LYS A 53 6.22 -1.68 7.09
N LEU A 54 5.40 -1.16 6.18
CA LEU A 54 5.38 -1.59 4.78
C LEU A 54 6.76 -1.42 4.13
N MET A 55 7.40 -0.26 4.30
CA MET A 55 8.72 0.02 3.73
C MET A 55 9.85 -0.82 4.32
N GLU A 56 9.79 -1.17 5.60
CA GLU A 56 10.74 -2.13 6.18
C GLU A 56 10.65 -3.51 5.49
N VAL A 57 9.43 -3.99 5.22
CA VAL A 57 9.22 -5.24 4.49
C VAL A 57 9.73 -5.13 3.05
N ILE A 58 9.38 -4.05 2.34
CA ILE A 58 9.82 -3.80 0.96
C ILE A 58 11.34 -3.73 0.86
N TYR A 59 12.01 -3.04 1.80
CA TYR A 59 13.46 -2.99 1.85
C TYR A 59 14.08 -4.38 1.95
N ILE A 60 13.50 -5.27 2.77
CA ILE A 60 14.01 -6.63 2.91
C ILE A 60 13.88 -7.44 1.61
N LEU A 61 12.80 -7.21 0.86
CA LEU A 61 12.49 -7.91 -0.39
C LEU A 61 13.22 -7.34 -1.61
N CYS A 62 13.55 -6.05 -1.60
CA CYS A 62 14.22 -5.37 -2.72
C CYS A 62 15.74 -5.30 -2.58
N VAL A 63 16.27 -5.33 -1.36
CA VAL A 63 17.70 -5.16 -1.10
C VAL A 63 18.30 -6.49 -0.61
N PRO A 64 19.05 -7.21 -1.48
CA PRO A 64 19.70 -8.45 -1.08
C PRO A 64 20.66 -8.21 0.08
N ALA A 65 20.77 -9.19 0.97
CA ALA A 65 21.58 -9.06 2.19
C ALA A 65 23.03 -8.59 1.93
N ALA A 66 23.63 -8.99 0.81
CA ALA A 66 24.99 -8.61 0.41
C ALA A 66 25.16 -7.10 0.13
N TYR A 67 24.08 -6.37 -0.19
CA TYR A 67 24.12 -4.95 -0.55
C TYR A 67 23.61 -4.03 0.56
N ARG A 68 23.21 -4.56 1.72
CA ARG A 68 22.65 -3.76 2.81
C ARG A 68 23.66 -2.88 3.55
N ALA A 69 24.95 -3.12 3.33
CA ALA A 69 26.01 -2.22 3.80
C ALA A 69 26.08 -0.91 3.00
N THR A 70 25.55 -0.90 1.76
CA THR A 70 25.63 0.25 0.86
C THR A 70 24.27 0.88 0.59
N ILE A 71 23.21 0.09 0.53
CA ILE A 71 21.83 0.56 0.36
C ILE A 71 21.12 0.32 1.69
N THR A 72 20.99 1.38 2.50
CA THR A 72 20.28 1.31 3.78
C THR A 72 18.77 1.46 3.59
N GLY A 73 17.99 1.07 4.60
CA GLY A 73 16.54 1.28 4.61
C GLY A 73 16.18 2.77 4.52
N GLU A 74 16.96 3.64 5.16
CA GLU A 74 16.76 5.10 5.11
C GLU A 74 16.94 5.66 3.69
N VAL A 75 17.95 5.20 2.94
CA VAL A 75 18.16 5.60 1.54
C VAL A 75 16.96 5.21 0.68
N LEU A 76 16.42 4.00 0.88
CA LEU A 76 15.23 3.56 0.17
C LEU A 76 14.02 4.43 0.56
N MET A 77 13.74 4.57 1.85
CA MET A 77 12.56 5.29 2.35
C MET A 77 12.58 6.78 2.00
N ALA A 78 13.75 7.42 1.96
CA ALA A 78 13.88 8.82 1.55
C ALA A 78 13.52 9.07 0.07
N ALA A 79 13.52 8.01 -0.76
CA ALA A 79 13.08 8.08 -2.16
C ALA A 79 11.57 7.85 -2.34
N MET A 80 10.82 7.62 -1.26
CA MET A 80 9.39 7.30 -1.31
C MET A 80 8.53 8.53 -1.01
N ASP A 81 7.44 8.68 -1.74
CA ASP A 81 6.28 9.50 -1.39
C ASP A 81 5.05 8.60 -1.22
N MET A 82 3.90 9.16 -0.84
CA MET A 82 2.72 8.34 -0.56
C MET A 82 2.20 7.61 -1.81
N GLU A 83 2.35 8.21 -3.00
CA GLU A 83 1.99 7.55 -4.26
C GLU A 83 2.91 6.36 -4.54
N THR A 84 4.20 6.51 -4.27
CA THR A 84 5.18 5.43 -4.36
C THR A 84 4.88 4.32 -3.35
N VAL A 85 4.51 4.67 -2.12
CA VAL A 85 4.13 3.70 -1.08
C VAL A 85 2.89 2.90 -1.51
N GLU A 86 1.90 3.54 -2.14
CA GLU A 86 0.73 2.85 -2.70
C GLU A 86 1.13 1.86 -3.80
N LYS A 87 1.98 2.27 -4.74
CA LYS A 87 2.54 1.38 -5.78
C LYS A 87 3.33 0.20 -5.18
N ALA A 88 4.10 0.45 -4.12
CA ALA A 88 4.86 -0.58 -3.43
C ALA A 88 3.93 -1.57 -2.70
N SER A 89 2.86 -1.07 -2.08
CA SER A 89 1.81 -1.90 -1.46
C SER A 89 1.16 -2.83 -2.49
N ASP A 90 0.79 -2.28 -3.66
CA ASP A 90 0.21 -3.05 -4.75
C ASP A 90 1.16 -4.13 -5.27
N ALA A 91 2.43 -3.77 -5.49
CA ALA A 91 3.46 -4.72 -5.90
C ALA A 91 3.69 -5.82 -4.87
N LEU A 92 3.66 -5.48 -3.57
CA LEU A 92 3.79 -6.46 -2.48
C LEU A 92 2.63 -7.46 -2.49
N LEU A 93 1.39 -6.98 -2.52
CA LEU A 93 0.22 -7.85 -2.53
C LEU A 93 0.24 -8.80 -3.74
N ASP A 94 0.57 -8.28 -4.92
CA ASP A 94 0.69 -9.10 -6.14
C ASP A 94 1.83 -10.13 -6.02
N GLU A 95 2.96 -9.80 -5.39
CA GLU A 95 4.06 -10.73 -5.18
C GLU A 95 3.70 -11.82 -4.16
N ILE A 96 3.02 -11.48 -3.06
CA ILE A 96 2.54 -12.48 -2.08
C ILE A 96 1.54 -13.42 -2.75
N VAL A 97 0.60 -12.91 -3.57
CA VAL A 97 -0.34 -13.74 -4.36
C VAL A 97 0.41 -14.66 -5.32
N ASN A 98 1.48 -14.18 -5.96
CA ASN A 98 2.31 -14.98 -6.86
C ASN A 98 3.09 -16.09 -6.15
N PHE A 99 3.44 -15.88 -4.88
CA PHE A 99 4.12 -16.86 -4.04
C PHE A 99 3.18 -17.94 -3.48
N CYS A 100 1.86 -17.71 -3.46
CA CYS A 100 0.90 -18.71 -3.02
C CYS A 100 0.85 -19.96 -3.91
N ARG A 101 0.39 -21.08 -3.33
CA ARG A 101 0.11 -22.32 -4.06
C ARG A 101 -0.91 -22.07 -5.19
N PRO A 102 -0.83 -22.79 -6.33
CA PRO A 102 -1.64 -22.51 -7.52
C PRO A 102 -3.15 -22.35 -7.26
N ALA A 103 -3.75 -23.21 -6.45
CA ALA A 103 -5.18 -23.16 -6.14
C ALA A 103 -5.60 -21.87 -5.41
N VAL A 104 -4.79 -21.42 -4.45
CA VAL A 104 -5.04 -20.18 -3.68
C VAL A 104 -4.76 -18.95 -4.53
N LYS A 105 -3.67 -18.99 -5.32
CA LYS A 105 -3.28 -17.90 -6.22
C LYS A 105 -4.40 -17.51 -7.18
N THR A 106 -5.08 -18.47 -7.81
CA THR A 106 -6.16 -18.15 -8.76
C THR A 106 -7.31 -17.38 -8.11
N ILE A 107 -7.69 -17.76 -6.89
CA ILE A 107 -8.78 -17.12 -6.14
C ILE A 107 -8.37 -15.72 -5.72
N LEU A 108 -7.21 -15.58 -5.05
CA LEU A 108 -6.74 -14.29 -4.55
C LEU A 108 -6.45 -13.30 -5.69
N THR A 109 -5.93 -13.76 -6.82
CA THR A 109 -5.74 -12.92 -8.01
C THR A 109 -7.05 -12.30 -8.48
N LYS A 110 -8.14 -13.08 -8.51
CA LYS A 110 -9.46 -12.57 -8.90
C LYS A 110 -10.01 -11.60 -7.87
N LEU A 111 -9.89 -11.94 -6.58
CA LEU A 111 -10.36 -11.10 -5.48
C LEU A 111 -9.65 -9.73 -5.47
N LEU A 112 -8.32 -9.72 -5.57
CA LEU A 112 -7.52 -8.50 -5.58
C LEU A 112 -7.85 -7.60 -6.78
N LYS A 113 -8.02 -8.19 -7.96
CA LYS A 113 -8.48 -7.45 -9.15
C LYS A 113 -9.84 -6.81 -8.96
N LEU A 114 -10.80 -7.54 -8.39
CA LEU A 114 -12.14 -7.01 -8.11
C LEU A 114 -12.09 -5.86 -7.09
N SER A 115 -11.30 -6.00 -6.03
CA SER A 115 -11.10 -4.97 -5.01
C SER A 115 -10.52 -3.68 -5.62
N ARG A 116 -9.46 -3.79 -6.44
CA ARG A 116 -8.85 -2.64 -7.13
C ARG A 116 -9.82 -1.96 -8.10
N ASN A 117 -10.57 -2.75 -8.88
CA ASN A 117 -11.58 -2.19 -9.80
C ASN A 117 -12.66 -1.43 -9.05
N TYR A 118 -13.10 -1.94 -7.90
CA TYR A 118 -14.09 -1.28 -7.07
C TYR A 118 -13.55 0.02 -6.46
N ALA A 119 -12.32 0.01 -5.94
CA ALA A 119 -11.66 1.20 -5.42
C ALA A 119 -11.51 2.29 -6.50
N ALA A 120 -11.04 1.91 -7.69
CA ALA A 120 -10.88 2.82 -8.82
C ALA A 120 -12.22 3.44 -9.26
N GLU A 121 -13.30 2.67 -9.31
CA GLU A 121 -14.62 3.21 -9.66
C GLU A 121 -15.14 4.18 -8.59
N LYS A 122 -14.93 3.86 -7.31
CA LYS A 122 -15.28 4.78 -6.20
C LYS A 122 -14.47 6.07 -6.25
N GLN A 123 -13.19 6.01 -6.56
CA GLN A 123 -12.36 7.19 -6.74
C GLN A 123 -12.84 8.05 -7.93
N LYS A 124 -13.21 7.44 -9.06
CA LYS A 124 -13.80 8.16 -10.20
C LYS A 124 -15.14 8.82 -9.85
N GLN A 125 -15.96 8.17 -9.03
CA GLN A 125 -17.22 8.76 -8.55
C GLN A 125 -16.95 9.95 -7.63
N MET A 126 -15.99 9.84 -6.71
CA MET A 126 -15.59 10.93 -5.83
C MET A 126 -15.02 12.12 -6.61
N ASN A 127 -14.12 11.88 -7.56
CA ASN A 127 -13.54 12.94 -8.38
C ASN A 127 -14.61 13.70 -9.19
N ARG A 128 -15.62 12.99 -9.73
CA ARG A 128 -16.77 13.64 -10.38
C ARG A 128 -17.55 14.56 -9.42
N MET A 129 -17.78 14.12 -8.19
CA MET A 129 -18.44 14.96 -7.18
C MET A 129 -17.62 16.19 -6.78
N LEU A 130 -16.28 16.10 -6.84
CA LEU A 130 -15.38 17.23 -6.59
C LEU A 130 -15.34 18.23 -7.77
N GLU A 131 -15.44 17.74 -9.00
CA GLU A 131 -15.49 18.55 -10.22
C GLU A 131 -16.85 19.25 -10.38
N ASP A 132 -17.93 18.66 -9.89
CA ASP A 132 -19.24 19.28 -9.85
C ASP A 132 -19.32 20.34 -8.73
N ASP A 133 -19.95 21.48 -9.00
CA ASP A 133 -20.20 22.59 -8.05
C ASP A 133 -20.92 22.17 -6.76
N THR A 134 -21.40 20.93 -6.68
CA THR A 134 -22.07 20.35 -5.51
C THR A 134 -21.27 20.48 -4.22
N MET A 135 -19.94 20.25 -4.27
CA MET A 135 -19.10 20.35 -3.07
C MET A 135 -18.80 21.81 -2.70
N GLU A 136 -18.57 22.67 -3.68
CA GLU A 136 -18.44 24.12 -3.45
C GLU A 136 -19.73 24.72 -2.87
N GLN A 137 -20.89 24.31 -3.38
CA GLN A 137 -22.19 24.78 -2.90
C GLN A 137 -22.44 24.30 -1.47
N ALA A 138 -22.13 23.05 -1.13
CA ALA A 138 -22.23 22.53 0.22
C ALA A 138 -21.30 23.29 1.21
N LEU A 139 -20.07 23.58 0.80
CA LEU A 139 -19.12 24.37 1.59
C LEU A 139 -19.60 25.82 1.77
N LYS A 140 -20.10 26.47 0.71
CA LYS A 140 -20.67 27.83 0.77
C LYS A 140 -21.89 27.89 1.69
N GLN A 141 -22.77 26.88 1.65
CA GLN A 141 -23.93 26.80 2.54
C GLN A 141 -23.53 26.62 4.01
N ALA A 142 -22.56 25.74 4.30
CA ALA A 142 -22.03 25.54 5.65
C ALA A 142 -21.32 26.80 6.18
N TRP A 143 -20.56 27.48 5.33
CA TRP A 143 -19.88 28.73 5.69
C TRP A 143 -20.88 29.85 6.04
N ASN A 144 -21.93 30.01 5.23
CA ASN A 144 -22.98 31.02 5.45
C ASN A 144 -23.84 30.75 6.69
N THR A 145 -24.04 29.48 7.06
CA THR A 145 -24.78 29.11 8.29
C THR A 145 -23.93 29.22 9.55
N SER A 146 -22.60 29.10 9.43
CA SER A 146 -21.65 29.25 10.55
C SER A 146 -21.22 30.69 10.84
N SER A 147 -21.47 31.64 9.94
CA SER A 147 -21.18 33.05 10.15
C SER A 147 -22.32 33.70 10.96
N PRO A 148 -22.11 34.15 12.21
CA PRO A 148 -23.13 34.88 12.93
C PRO A 148 -23.31 36.23 12.20
N SER A 149 -24.53 36.51 11.75
CA SER A 149 -24.93 37.85 11.33
C SER A 149 -24.62 38.81 12.49
N SER A 150 -23.58 39.65 12.35
CA SER A 150 -23.32 40.74 13.29
C SER A 150 -24.57 41.61 13.40
N PRO A 151 -25.12 41.82 14.62
CA PRO A 151 -26.22 42.74 14.81
C PRO A 151 -25.77 44.18 14.57
N GLU A 152 -26.61 44.94 13.86
CA GLU A 152 -26.53 46.39 13.63
C GLU A 152 -26.48 47.22 14.92
#